data_AF-A0A0B2WSX1-F1
#
_entry.id   AF-A0A0B2WSX1-F1
#
_cell.length_a   1.000
_cell.length_b   1.000
_cell.length_c   1.000
_cell.angle_alpha   90.00
_cell.angle_beta   90.00
_cell.angle_gamma   90.00
#
_symmetry.space_group_name_H-M   'P 1'
#
loop_
_entity.id
_entity.type
_entity.pdbx_description
1 polymer ?
#
loop_
_entity_poly.entity_id
_entity_poly.type
_entity_poly.pdbx_seq_one_letter_code
_entity_poly.pdbx_strand_id
1 'polypeptide(L)'
;MDDHDDGILNIQISDDEVDAIKKKADRTGQTEDDFQAVKRQYRVRVENGDIHKNVALPLQPGPNKMRTQELVHAVEELYFFRRYQEGVDLIARALENGGAEALDNDSRRLLESYEIKCRQRMAKPS
;
A
#
# COMPACT_ATOMS: atom_id res chain seq x y z
N MET A 1 39.68 41.01 -22.06
CA MET A 1 39.55 39.69 -21.43
C MET A 1 39.31 39.93 -19.97
N ASP A 2 38.31 39.24 -19.42
CA ASP A 2 37.69 39.37 -18.08
C ASP A 2 36.81 40.59 -17.82
N ASP A 3 35.49 40.38 -17.68
CA ASP A 3 34.89 40.14 -16.36
C ASP A 3 33.56 39.36 -16.53
N HIS A 4 33.25 38.47 -15.59
CA HIS A 4 32.24 37.41 -15.63
C HIS A 4 31.00 37.81 -14.79
N ASP A 5 29.92 37.03 -14.90
CA ASP A 5 28.82 36.91 -13.91
C ASP A 5 27.91 38.14 -13.69
N ASP A 6 26.61 38.06 -13.44
CA ASP A 6 25.68 36.95 -13.23
C ASP A 6 24.29 37.54 -13.52
N GLY A 7 23.71 37.22 -14.68
CA GLY A 7 22.53 37.90 -15.22
C GLY A 7 21.26 37.05 -15.22
N ILE A 8 21.12 36.09 -14.29
CA ILE A 8 20.01 35.11 -14.33
C ILE A 8 18.92 35.37 -13.30
N LEU A 9 19.17 36.16 -12.25
CA LEU A 9 18.16 36.46 -11.23
C LEU A 9 18.05 37.96 -11.01
N ASN A 10 17.22 38.60 -11.84
CA ASN A 10 16.80 39.99 -11.74
C ASN A 10 15.85 40.19 -10.53
N ILE A 11 16.26 39.71 -9.34
CA ILE A 11 15.49 39.80 -8.09
C ILE A 11 15.93 41.10 -7.41
N GLN A 12 15.15 42.16 -7.61
CA GLN A 12 15.23 43.34 -6.74
C GLN A 12 14.61 42.97 -5.40
N ILE A 13 15.44 42.80 -4.37
CA ILE A 13 14.96 42.65 -2.99
C ILE A 13 14.49 44.04 -2.55
N SER A 14 13.20 44.31 -2.70
CA SER A 14 12.53 45.46 -2.09
C SER A 14 12.12 45.09 -0.67
N ASP A 15 12.63 45.83 0.31
CA ASP A 15 12.45 45.64 1.76
C ASP A 15 11.02 46.05 2.23
N ASP A 16 10.00 45.75 1.44
CA ASP A 16 8.59 46.12 1.69
C ASP A 16 7.65 44.87 1.63
N GLU A 17 8.20 43.65 1.53
CA GLU A 17 7.43 42.38 1.49
C GLU A 17 7.45 41.57 2.82
N VAL A 18 7.94 42.14 3.92
CA VAL A 18 7.99 41.40 5.21
C VAL A 18 6.64 41.28 5.93
N ASP A 19 5.60 42.02 5.53
CA ASP A 19 4.27 41.95 6.19
C ASP A 19 3.16 41.26 5.38
N ALA A 20 3.35 40.97 4.08
CA ALA A 20 2.35 40.25 3.28
C ALA A 20 2.44 38.71 3.41
N ILE A 21 3.58 38.18 3.84
CA ILE A 21 3.83 36.72 3.96
C ILE A 21 3.12 36.10 5.17
N LYS A 22 2.76 36.89 6.20
CA LYS A 22 2.12 36.40 7.44
C LYS A 22 0.67 35.90 7.27
N LYS A 23 0.06 36.03 6.08
CA LYS A 23 -1.37 35.72 5.85
C LYS A 23 -1.67 34.55 4.93
N LYS A 24 -0.69 33.76 4.51
CA LYS A 24 -0.94 32.40 4.04
C LYS A 24 -0.67 31.48 5.22
N ALA A 25 -1.73 31.12 5.95
CA ALA A 25 -1.64 30.13 7.02
C ALA A 25 -0.83 28.94 6.50
N ASP A 26 0.28 28.64 7.16
CA ASP A 26 1.16 27.55 6.77
C ASP A 26 0.35 26.24 6.86
N ARG A 27 -0.10 25.74 5.70
CA ARG A 27 -1.01 24.58 5.61
C ARG A 27 -0.29 23.26 5.91
N THR A 28 1.02 23.31 6.08
CA THR A 28 1.93 22.16 6.18
C THR A 28 2.89 22.27 7.36
N GLY A 29 2.94 23.41 8.04
CA GLY A 29 3.75 23.62 9.23
C GLY A 29 3.26 22.75 10.38
N GLN A 30 4.01 21.70 10.70
CA GLN A 30 3.87 20.96 11.95
C GLN A 30 4.83 21.59 12.97
N THR A 31 4.35 21.85 14.19
CA THR A 31 5.25 22.32 15.26
C THR A 31 6.23 21.21 15.65
N GLU A 32 7.41 21.57 16.17
CA GLU A 32 8.38 20.58 16.64
C GLU A 32 7.80 19.66 17.72
N ASP A 33 6.96 20.19 18.62
CA ASP A 33 6.29 19.41 19.65
C ASP A 33 5.32 18.38 19.05
N ASP A 34 4.55 18.75 18.03
CA ASP A 34 3.66 17.83 17.30
C ASP A 34 4.45 16.75 16.55
N PHE A 35 5.60 17.12 15.95
CA PHE A 35 6.49 16.16 15.29
C PHE A 35 7.07 15.16 16.30
N GLN A 36 7.52 15.63 17.46
CA GLN A 36 8.03 14.76 18.53
C GLN A 36 6.92 13.86 19.10
N ALA A 37 5.68 14.34 19.19
CA ALA A 37 4.54 13.53 19.58
C ALA A 37 4.26 12.39 18.57
N VAL A 38 4.23 12.70 17.27
CA VAL A 38 4.07 11.69 16.21
C VAL A 38 5.23 10.70 16.23
N LYS A 39 6.48 11.18 16.35
CA LYS A 39 7.67 10.34 16.40
C LYS A 39 7.65 9.37 17.59
N ARG A 40 7.21 9.83 18.77
CA ARG A 40 7.07 8.96 19.96
C ARG A 40 6.02 7.87 19.77
N GLN A 41 4.96 8.17 19.04
CA GLN A 41 3.86 7.23 18.77
C GLN A 41 4.08 6.37 17.53
N TYR A 42 5.00 6.78 16.66
CA TYR A 42 5.28 6.08 15.41
C TYR A 42 5.81 4.68 15.68
N ARG A 43 5.12 3.69 15.13
CA ARG A 43 5.58 2.31 15.05
C ARG A 43 5.68 1.95 13.58
N VAL A 44 6.82 1.41 13.18
CA VAL A 44 6.98 0.85 11.85
C VAL A 44 5.92 -0.24 11.69
N ARG A 45 5.11 -0.12 10.64
CA ARG A 45 4.17 -1.17 10.27
C ARG A 45 4.98 -2.35 9.74
N VAL A 46 5.05 -3.42 10.50
CA VAL A 46 5.66 -4.68 10.08
C VAL A 46 4.53 -5.60 9.64
N GLU A 47 4.47 -5.92 8.35
CA GLU A 47 3.50 -6.88 7.81
C GLU A 47 4.05 -8.29 7.98
N ASN A 48 3.44 -9.07 8.89
CA ASN A 48 3.92 -10.38 9.36
C ASN A 48 3.19 -11.58 8.76
N GLY A 49 2.52 -11.44 7.62
CA GLY A 49 1.69 -12.53 7.08
C GLY A 49 0.25 -12.50 7.57
N ASP A 50 -0.23 -11.37 8.09
CA ASP A 50 -1.50 -11.27 8.80
C ASP A 50 -2.61 -10.56 8.01
N ILE A 51 -2.36 -10.17 6.76
CA ILE A 51 -3.38 -9.51 5.92
C ILE A 51 -4.59 -10.43 5.74
N HIS A 52 -4.38 -11.75 5.63
CA HIS A 52 -5.45 -12.75 5.51
C HIS A 52 -6.50 -12.71 6.65
N LYS A 53 -6.15 -12.21 7.85
CA LYS A 53 -7.08 -12.08 8.98
C LYS A 53 -8.12 -10.98 8.77
N ASN A 54 -7.79 -9.98 7.96
CA ASN A 54 -8.64 -8.82 7.68
C ASN A 54 -9.51 -9.01 6.43
N VAL A 55 -9.29 -10.10 5.69
CA VAL A 55 -10.08 -10.42 4.49
C VAL A 55 -11.46 -10.91 4.92
N ALA A 56 -12.47 -10.08 4.70
CA ALA A 56 -13.87 -10.45 4.93
C ALA A 56 -14.39 -11.30 3.77
N LEU A 57 -14.63 -12.58 4.03
CA LEU A 57 -15.30 -13.51 3.12
C LEU A 57 -16.70 -13.86 3.66
N PRO A 58 -17.70 -14.15 2.80
CA PRO A 58 -17.64 -14.17 1.33
C PRO A 58 -17.56 -12.77 0.71
N LEU A 59 -16.95 -12.68 -0.47
CA LEU A 59 -16.92 -11.43 -1.24
C LEU A 59 -18.35 -11.06 -1.64
N GLN A 60 -18.82 -9.89 -1.19
CA GLN A 60 -20.13 -9.38 -1.56
C GLN A 60 -20.18 -9.08 -3.07
N PRO A 61 -21.27 -9.41 -3.77
CA PRO A 61 -21.39 -9.16 -5.19
C PRO A 61 -21.41 -7.64 -5.46
N GLY A 62 -20.49 -7.17 -6.31
CA GLY A 62 -20.36 -5.78 -6.70
C GLY A 62 -18.91 -5.38 -6.98
N PRO A 63 -18.68 -4.22 -7.64
CA PRO A 63 -17.33 -3.77 -7.96
C PRO A 63 -16.62 -3.31 -6.69
N ASN A 64 -15.88 -4.21 -6.05
CA ASN A 64 -15.05 -3.87 -4.90
C ASN A 64 -13.58 -4.21 -5.15
N LYS A 65 -12.96 -3.44 -6.05
CA LYS A 65 -11.54 -3.57 -6.43
C LYS A 65 -10.62 -3.59 -5.21
N MET A 66 -10.94 -2.83 -4.16
CA MET A 66 -10.16 -2.81 -2.92
C MET A 66 -10.19 -4.17 -2.22
N ARG A 67 -11.36 -4.78 -2.05
CA ARG A 67 -11.48 -6.12 -1.43
C ARG A 67 -10.80 -7.20 -2.24
N THR A 68 -10.88 -7.12 -3.57
CA THR A 68 -10.18 -8.04 -4.45
C THR A 68 -8.65 -7.92 -4.29
N GLN A 69 -8.13 -6.69 -4.23
CA GLN A 69 -6.70 -6.46 -4.01
C GLN A 69 -6.26 -6.91 -2.61
N GLU A 70 -7.06 -6.66 -1.57
CA GLU A 70 -6.79 -7.17 -0.22
C GLU A 70 -6.69 -8.70 -0.19
N LEU A 71 -7.59 -9.40 -0.88
CA LEU A 71 -7.54 -10.86 -1.01
C LEU A 71 -6.27 -11.33 -1.75
N VAL A 72 -5.95 -10.71 -2.89
CA VAL A 72 -4.74 -11.04 -3.66
C VAL A 72 -3.50 -10.85 -2.78
N HIS A 73 -3.35 -9.69 -2.15
CA HIS A 73 -2.20 -9.40 -1.29
C HIS A 73 -2.11 -10.36 -0.11
N ALA A 74 -3.24 -10.76 0.50
CA ALA A 74 -3.25 -11.77 1.55
C ALA A 74 -2.66 -13.11 1.08
N VAL A 75 -3.02 -13.55 -0.13
CA VAL A 75 -2.50 -14.79 -0.72
C VAL A 75 -1.01 -14.66 -1.05
N GLU A 76 -0.58 -13.52 -1.60
CA GLU A 76 0.83 -13.24 -1.90
C GLU A 76 1.69 -13.26 -0.64
N GLU A 77 1.20 -12.64 0.42
CA GLU A 77 1.86 -12.59 1.73
C GLU A 77 2.02 -14.02 2.29
N LEU A 78 0.95 -14.82 2.31
CA LEU A 78 1.00 -16.21 2.74
C LEU A 78 1.99 -17.05 1.92
N TYR A 79 2.05 -16.84 0.59
CA TYR A 79 3.05 -17.50 -0.25
C TYR A 79 4.48 -17.08 0.12
N PHE A 80 4.72 -15.78 0.37
CA PHE A 80 6.04 -15.26 0.75
C PHE A 80 6.51 -15.82 2.10
N PHE A 81 5.61 -15.89 3.09
CA PHE A 81 5.88 -16.50 4.40
C PHE A 81 5.90 -18.03 4.40
N ARG A 82 5.83 -18.67 3.21
CA ARG A 82 5.81 -20.13 3.02
C ARG A 82 4.64 -20.84 3.72
N ARG A 83 3.58 -20.12 4.04
CA ARG A 83 2.32 -20.62 4.63
C ARG A 83 1.40 -21.10 3.51
N TYR A 84 1.89 -22.05 2.71
CA TYR A 84 1.25 -22.46 1.46
C TYR A 84 -0.13 -23.09 1.66
N GLN A 85 -0.31 -23.90 2.72
CA GLN A 85 -1.59 -24.51 3.06
C GLN A 85 -2.67 -23.45 3.30
N GLU A 86 -2.36 -22.46 4.14
CA GLU A 86 -3.29 -21.38 4.46
C GLU A 86 -3.62 -20.52 3.24
N GLY A 87 -2.67 -20.34 2.33
CA GLY A 87 -2.89 -19.67 1.05
C GLY A 87 -3.91 -20.41 0.18
N VAL A 88 -3.78 -21.74 0.05
CA VAL A 88 -4.73 -22.58 -0.70
C VAL A 88 -6.11 -22.55 -0.05
N ASP A 89 -6.19 -22.67 1.27
CA ASP A 89 -7.46 -22.65 2.01
C ASP A 89 -8.15 -21.28 1.91
N LEU A 90 -7.40 -20.18 1.85
CA LEU A 90 -7.95 -18.84 1.62
C LEU A 90 -8.52 -18.69 0.20
N ILE A 91 -7.80 -19.18 -0.81
CA ILE A 91 -8.26 -19.16 -2.20
C ILE A 91 -9.54 -19.98 -2.36
N ALA A 92 -9.57 -21.20 -1.79
CA ALA A 92 -10.75 -22.06 -1.83
C ALA A 92 -11.99 -21.35 -1.23
N ARG A 93 -11.85 -20.79 -0.02
CA ARG A 93 -12.93 -20.03 0.64
C ARG A 93 -13.36 -18.78 -0.15
N ALA A 94 -12.44 -18.15 -0.87
CA ALA A 94 -12.75 -16.97 -1.69
C ALA A 94 -13.51 -17.32 -2.98
N LEU A 95 -13.33 -18.53 -3.51
CA LEU A 95 -14.02 -19.01 -4.71
C LEU A 95 -15.36 -19.69 -4.39
N GLU A 96 -15.56 -20.14 -3.15
CA GLU A 96 -16.83 -20.67 -2.65
C GLU A 96 -17.98 -19.63 -2.67
N ASN A 97 -19.22 -20.11 -2.59
CA ASN A 97 -20.45 -19.31 -2.44
C ASN A 97 -20.63 -18.17 -3.46
N GLY A 98 -20.23 -18.37 -4.72
CA GLY A 98 -20.36 -17.37 -5.77
C GLY A 98 -19.29 -16.27 -5.74
N GLY A 99 -18.28 -16.37 -4.85
CA GLY A 99 -17.15 -15.44 -4.80
C GLY A 99 -16.33 -15.41 -6.09
N ALA A 100 -16.34 -16.52 -6.84
CA ALA A 100 -15.78 -16.55 -8.19
C ALA A 100 -16.43 -15.52 -9.13
N GLU A 101 -17.73 -15.27 -9.05
CA GLU A 101 -18.46 -14.30 -9.88
C GLU A 101 -18.23 -12.85 -9.43
N ALA A 102 -17.90 -12.66 -8.14
CA ALA A 102 -17.56 -11.35 -7.57
C ALA A 102 -16.14 -10.87 -7.95
N LEU A 103 -15.28 -11.79 -8.40
CA LEU A 103 -13.90 -11.49 -8.83
C LEU A 103 -13.83 -11.16 -10.31
N ASP A 104 -13.03 -10.15 -10.66
CA ASP A 104 -12.62 -9.94 -12.04
C ASP A 104 -11.76 -11.10 -12.57
N ASN A 105 -11.78 -11.29 -13.89
CA ASN A 105 -11.11 -12.43 -14.53
C ASN A 105 -9.59 -12.44 -14.28
N ASP A 106 -8.95 -11.28 -14.20
CA ASP A 106 -7.50 -11.17 -14.01
C ASP A 106 -7.11 -11.59 -12.58
N SER A 107 -7.85 -11.11 -11.59
CA SER A 107 -7.66 -11.50 -10.19
C SER A 107 -7.93 -12.98 -9.98
N ARG A 108 -8.95 -13.55 -10.63
CA ARG A 108 -9.22 -15.00 -10.58
C ARG A 108 -8.04 -15.82 -11.12
N ARG A 109 -7.53 -15.47 -12.30
CA ARG A 109 -6.36 -16.15 -12.92
C ARG A 109 -5.11 -16.04 -12.05
N LEU A 110 -4.93 -14.90 -11.38
CA LEU A 110 -3.81 -14.70 -10.48
C LEU A 110 -3.91 -15.61 -9.25
N LEU A 111 -5.09 -15.71 -8.64
CA LEU A 111 -5.33 -16.61 -7.51
C LEU A 111 -5.12 -18.08 -7.90
N GLU A 112 -5.65 -18.52 -9.04
CA GLU A 112 -5.42 -19.87 -9.58
C GLU A 112 -3.92 -20.16 -9.78
N SER A 113 -3.17 -19.19 -10.31
CA SER A 113 -1.73 -19.31 -10.50
C SER A 113 -0.99 -19.46 -9.16
N TYR A 114 -1.40 -18.73 -8.13
CA TYR A 114 -0.84 -18.87 -6.79
C TYR A 114 -1.21 -20.19 -6.14
N GLU A 115 -2.44 -20.68 -6.33
CA GLU A 115 -2.87 -21.99 -5.83
C GLU A 115 -1.98 -23.12 -6.37
N ILE A 116 -1.73 -23.12 -7.69
CA ILE A 116 -0.84 -24.08 -8.35
C ILE A 116 0.58 -23.99 -7.77
N LYS A 117 1.12 -22.77 -7.63
CA LYS A 117 2.45 -22.56 -7.05
C LYS A 117 2.54 -23.05 -5.61
N CYS A 118 1.53 -22.78 -4.78
CA CYS A 118 1.47 -23.27 -3.39
C CYS A 118 1.47 -24.80 -3.35
N ARG A 119 0.60 -25.46 -4.13
CA ARG A 119 0.53 -26.93 -4.23
C ARG A 119 1.87 -27.53 -4.70
N GLN A 120 2.51 -26.92 -5.69
CA GLN A 120 3.84 -27.35 -6.17
C GLN A 120 4.92 -27.21 -5.09
N ARG A 121 4.89 -26.13 -4.31
CA ARG A 121 5.84 -25.89 -3.22
C ARG A 121 5.64 -26.87 -2.06
N MET A 122 4.40 -27.27 -1.79
CA MET A 122 4.07 -28.29 -0.79
C MET A 122 4.45 -29.71 -1.24
N ALA A 123 4.30 -30.01 -2.54
CA ALA A 123 4.62 -31.32 -3.10
C ALA A 123 6.12 -31.56 -3.32
N LYS A 124 6.94 -30.51 -3.35
CA LYS A 124 8.40 -30.65 -3.35
C LYS A 124 8.90 -30.77 -1.91
N PRO A 125 9.40 -31.93 -1.47
CA PRO A 125 10.13 -32.00 -0.20
C PRO A 125 11.35 -31.06 -0.29
N SER A 126 11.60 -30.27 0.77
CA SER A 126 12.80 -29.42 0.89
C SER A 126 14.07 -30.26 0.95
#